data_AF-X1C3B5-F1
#
_entry.id   AF-X1C3B5-F1
#
_cell.length_a   1.000
_cell.length_b   1.000
_cell.length_c   1.000
_cell.angle_alpha   90.00
_cell.angle_beta   90.00
_cell.angle_gamma   90.00
#
_symmetry.space_group_name_H-M   'P 1'
#
loop_
_entity.id
_entity.type
_entity.pdbx_description
1 polymer ?
#
loop_
_entity_poly.entity_id
_entity_poly.type
_entity_poly.pdbx_seq_one_letter_code
_entity_poly.pdbx_strand_id
1 'polypeptide(L)'
;MAKVKEAIRKLQERKTGLPQEIDEERYLEIIKKYSYEYRRQIIELAPLINKVARYVPRRRKRKLHIGLFGYSRGIGGITLPRAITFTAALYSVGLPPEILGLNALNKDDLQFIREVYVNFEEDLRDSLRYFNPSAGFIPKGLEVGAWNFIDFATDKEHKAITDYIVSLLKENKSEDLKEYILRAANLRKFLG
;
A
#
# COMPACT_ATOMS: atom_id res chain seq x y z
N MET A 1 -24.02 3.55 -8.18
CA MET A 1 -24.59 2.27 -8.68
C MET A 1 -24.18 1.94 -10.11
N ALA A 2 -24.15 2.89 -11.05
CA ALA A 2 -23.81 2.63 -12.46
C ALA A 2 -22.46 1.90 -12.67
N LYS A 3 -21.37 2.36 -12.04
CA LYS A 3 -20.05 1.71 -12.15
C LYS A 3 -20.03 0.25 -11.65
N VAL A 4 -20.81 -0.06 -10.62
CA VAL A 4 -20.89 -1.41 -10.05
C VAL A 4 -21.65 -2.34 -11.00
N LYS A 5 -22.78 -1.89 -11.55
CA LYS A 5 -23.54 -2.65 -12.55
C LYS A 5 -22.72 -2.93 -13.79
N GLU A 6 -21.96 -1.94 -14.26
CA GLU A 6 -21.06 -2.09 -15.40
C GLU A 6 -19.95 -3.11 -15.15
N ALA A 7 -19.32 -3.07 -13.97
CA ALA A 7 -18.31 -4.05 -13.59
C ALA A 7 -18.88 -5.48 -13.51
N ILE A 8 -20.09 -5.65 -12.96
CA ILE A 8 -20.78 -6.94 -12.94
C ILE A 8 -20.99 -7.47 -14.36
N ARG A 9 -21.49 -6.61 -15.26
CA ARG A 9 -21.70 -6.98 -16.67
C ARG A 9 -20.38 -7.46 -17.32
N LYS A 10 -19.30 -6.68 -17.18
CA LYS A 10 -17.97 -7.05 -17.72
C LYS A 10 -17.46 -8.39 -17.17
N LEU A 11 -17.68 -8.67 -15.89
CA LEU A 11 -17.28 -9.94 -15.29
C LEU A 11 -18.11 -11.12 -15.82
N GLN A 12 -19.41 -10.92 -16.03
CA GLN A 12 -20.31 -11.94 -16.59
C GLN A 12 -20.02 -12.23 -18.07
N GLU A 13 -19.64 -11.21 -18.84
CA GLU A 13 -19.30 -11.33 -20.27
C GLU A 13 -17.89 -11.90 -20.49
N ARG A 14 -17.03 -11.89 -19.46
CA ARG A 14 -15.64 -12.35 -19.58
C ARG A 14 -15.59 -13.87 -19.79
N LYS A 15 -14.97 -14.28 -20.89
CA LYS A 15 -14.62 -15.68 -21.13
C LYS A 15 -13.40 -16.06 -20.29
N THR A 16 -13.46 -17.20 -19.62
CA THR A 16 -12.31 -17.78 -18.91
C THR A 16 -11.39 -18.50 -19.90
N GLY A 17 -10.08 -18.28 -19.76
CA GLY A 17 -9.05 -19.01 -20.50
C GLY A 17 -8.38 -20.08 -19.65
N LEU A 18 -7.37 -20.73 -20.24
CA LEU A 18 -6.47 -21.61 -19.50
C LEU A 18 -5.66 -20.81 -18.45
N PRO A 19 -5.25 -21.46 -17.35
CA PRO A 19 -4.32 -20.85 -16.41
C PRO A 19 -2.99 -20.56 -17.09
N GLN A 20 -2.31 -19.53 -16.61
CA GLN A 20 -0.95 -19.22 -17.03
C GLN A 20 0.02 -20.29 -16.50
N GLU A 21 0.96 -20.73 -17.34
CA GLU A 21 2.07 -21.57 -16.88
C GLU A 21 3.06 -20.76 -16.03
N ILE A 22 3.60 -21.39 -14.99
CA ILE A 22 4.37 -20.73 -13.94
C ILE A 22 5.79 -21.30 -13.92
N ASP A 23 6.80 -20.44 -14.06
CA ASP A 23 8.21 -20.74 -13.76
C ASP A 23 8.45 -20.63 -12.25
N GLU A 24 8.10 -21.68 -11.51
CA GLU A 24 8.09 -21.67 -10.04
C GLU A 24 9.42 -21.19 -9.43
N GLU A 25 10.56 -21.58 -10.01
CA GLU A 25 11.88 -21.19 -9.53
C GLU A 25 12.07 -19.68 -9.61
N ARG A 26 11.75 -19.07 -10.76
CA ARG A 26 11.85 -17.63 -10.97
C ARG A 26 10.90 -16.85 -10.08
N TYR A 27 9.65 -17.31 -9.89
CA TYR A 27 8.71 -16.68 -8.97
C TYR A 27 9.22 -16.71 -7.52
N LEU A 28 9.69 -17.87 -7.04
CA LEU A 28 10.17 -18.01 -5.67
C LEU A 28 11.42 -17.16 -5.39
N GLU A 29 12.32 -17.02 -6.37
CA GLU A 29 13.48 -16.14 -6.28
C GLU A 29 13.06 -14.68 -6.03
N ILE A 30 12.17 -14.15 -6.87
CA ILE A 30 11.68 -12.76 -6.78
C ILE A 30 10.90 -12.55 -5.49
N ILE A 31 10.00 -13.47 -5.14
CA ILE A 31 9.21 -13.41 -3.91
C ILE A 31 10.12 -13.34 -2.69
N LYS A 32 11.19 -14.14 -2.63
CA LYS A 32 12.14 -14.13 -1.51
C LYS A 32 12.85 -12.78 -1.39
N LYS A 33 13.41 -12.26 -2.48
CA LYS A 33 14.10 -10.95 -2.53
C LYS A 33 13.17 -9.82 -2.08
N TYR A 34 12.00 -9.72 -2.70
CA TYR A 34 11.02 -8.67 -2.42
C TYR A 34 10.49 -8.76 -0.99
N SER A 35 10.12 -9.97 -0.54
CA SER A 35 9.56 -10.16 0.82
C SER A 35 10.55 -9.83 1.91
N TYR A 36 11.84 -10.13 1.71
CA TYR A 36 12.88 -9.79 2.67
C TYR A 36 12.98 -8.27 2.86
N GLU A 37 13.09 -7.53 1.77
CA GLU A 37 13.24 -6.08 1.80
C GLU A 37 11.97 -5.37 2.26
N TYR A 38 10.81 -5.79 1.74
CA TYR A 38 9.51 -5.29 2.21
C TYR A 38 9.39 -5.46 3.73
N ARG A 39 9.70 -6.65 4.27
CA ARG A 39 9.64 -6.90 5.72
C ARG A 39 10.59 -6.00 6.50
N ARG A 40 11.82 -5.78 6.00
CA ARG A 40 12.80 -4.88 6.64
C ARG A 40 12.24 -3.45 6.76
N GLN A 41 11.70 -2.92 5.67
CA GLN A 41 11.10 -1.58 5.62
C GLN A 41 9.86 -1.46 6.51
N ILE A 42 9.05 -2.52 6.60
CA ILE A 42 7.86 -2.55 7.45
C ILE A 42 8.23 -2.54 8.94
N ILE A 43 9.28 -3.25 9.34
CA ILE A 43 9.79 -3.23 10.72
C ILE A 43 10.23 -1.81 11.09
N GLU A 44 10.93 -1.12 10.19
CA GLU A 44 11.35 0.29 10.35
C GLU A 44 10.14 1.23 10.50
N LEU A 45 9.11 1.04 9.67
CA LEU A 45 7.90 1.88 9.66
C LEU A 45 6.89 1.53 10.77
N ALA A 46 7.04 0.41 11.46
CA ALA A 46 6.03 -0.10 12.37
C ALA A 46 5.60 0.87 13.49
N PRO A 47 6.50 1.64 14.13
CA PRO A 47 6.08 2.64 15.12
C PRO A 47 5.16 3.71 14.52
N LEU A 48 5.48 4.19 13.32
CA LEU A 48 4.67 5.16 12.59
C LEU A 48 3.31 4.57 12.21
N ILE A 49 3.31 3.38 11.59
CA ILE A 49 2.08 2.67 11.19
C ILE A 49 1.16 2.49 12.39
N ASN A 50 1.70 2.03 13.53
CA ASN A 50 0.94 1.83 14.75
C ASN A 50 0.45 3.13 15.40
N LYS A 51 1.19 4.24 15.27
CA LYS A 51 0.75 5.57 15.70
C LYS A 51 -0.46 6.04 14.88
N VAL A 52 -0.37 5.99 13.55
CA VAL A 52 -1.43 6.45 12.64
C VAL A 52 -2.66 5.54 12.70
N ALA A 53 -2.47 4.22 12.83
CA ALA A 53 -3.54 3.23 12.91
C ALA A 53 -4.57 3.50 14.02
N ARG A 54 -4.19 4.17 15.11
CA ARG A 54 -5.08 4.55 16.23
C ARG A 54 -6.16 5.54 15.81
N TYR A 55 -5.88 6.33 14.77
CA TYR A 55 -6.77 7.38 14.27
C TYR A 55 -7.59 6.93 13.06
N VAL A 56 -7.34 5.73 12.52
CA VAL A 56 -8.11 5.19 11.39
C VAL A 56 -9.54 4.83 11.85
N PRO A 57 -10.59 5.40 11.22
CA PRO A 57 -11.96 5.17 11.64
C PRO A 57 -12.42 3.72 11.42
N ARG A 58 -13.11 3.16 12.42
CA ARG A 58 -13.71 1.81 12.33
C ARG A 58 -15.15 1.92 11.80
N ARG A 59 -15.36 1.68 10.50
CA ARG A 59 -16.71 1.75 9.88
C ARG A 59 -17.63 0.55 10.18
N ARG A 60 -17.11 -0.55 10.71
CA ARG A 60 -17.88 -1.76 11.04
C ARG A 60 -17.39 -2.36 12.36
N LYS A 61 -18.32 -2.81 13.22
CA LYS A 61 -17.96 -3.70 14.34
C LYS A 61 -17.41 -4.99 13.74
N ARG A 62 -16.27 -5.47 14.25
CA ARG A 62 -15.59 -6.65 13.71
C ARG A 62 -15.35 -7.64 14.84
N LYS A 63 -15.72 -8.90 14.62
CA LYS A 63 -15.30 -10.01 15.47
C LYS A 63 -13.77 -10.10 15.45
N LEU A 64 -13.18 -10.35 16.61
CA LEU A 64 -11.76 -10.66 16.69
C LEU A 64 -11.56 -12.05 16.06
N HIS A 65 -10.75 -12.14 15.00
CA HIS A 65 -10.27 -13.42 14.50
C HIS A 65 -9.12 -13.84 15.43
N ILE A 66 -9.49 -14.40 16.58
CA ILE A 66 -8.60 -15.06 17.54
C ILE A 66 -8.74 -16.58 17.35
N GLY A 67 -7.63 -17.33 17.39
CA GLY A 67 -7.61 -18.79 17.16
C GLY A 67 -7.19 -19.19 15.74
N LEU A 68 -7.68 -20.34 15.25
CA LEU A 68 -7.24 -21.06 14.03
C LEU A 68 -7.27 -20.24 12.72
N PHE A 69 -8.05 -19.15 12.68
CA PHE A 69 -8.18 -18.24 11.52
C PHE A 69 -7.49 -16.88 11.74
N GLY A 70 -6.65 -16.77 12.78
CA GLY A 70 -5.86 -15.59 13.07
C GLY A 70 -4.59 -15.56 12.23
N TYR A 71 -4.49 -14.64 11.27
CA TYR A 71 -3.21 -14.37 10.62
C TYR A 71 -2.22 -13.80 11.65
N SER A 72 -0.99 -14.32 11.66
CA SER A 72 0.07 -13.78 12.51
C SER A 72 0.30 -12.33 12.13
N ARG A 73 0.09 -11.43 13.09
CA ARG A 73 0.40 -9.99 12.98
C ARG A 73 1.73 -9.65 13.65
N GLY A 74 2.39 -10.66 14.21
CA GLY A 74 3.69 -10.57 14.84
C GLY A 74 4.79 -10.74 13.81
N ILE A 75 5.57 -9.69 13.57
CA ILE A 75 6.82 -9.77 12.80
C ILE A 75 7.92 -9.23 13.70
N GLY A 76 8.90 -10.06 14.07
CA GLY A 76 10.04 -9.61 14.89
C GLY A 76 9.66 -8.98 16.24
N GLY A 77 8.62 -9.50 16.90
CA GLY A 77 8.12 -8.95 18.18
C GLY A 77 7.18 -7.75 18.06
N ILE A 78 6.94 -7.25 16.84
CA ILE A 78 6.07 -6.11 16.56
C ILE A 78 4.70 -6.60 16.12
N THR A 79 3.64 -6.04 16.70
CA THR A 79 2.26 -6.28 16.25
C THR A 79 1.83 -5.19 15.27
N LEU A 80 1.47 -5.58 14.05
CA LEU A 80 0.93 -4.68 13.03
C LEU A 80 -0.61 -4.64 13.04
N PRO A 81 -1.23 -3.57 12.52
CA PRO A 81 -2.67 -3.54 12.32
C PRO A 81 -3.10 -4.50 11.19
N ARG A 82 -4.41 -4.75 11.07
CA ARG A 82 -4.94 -5.54 9.94
C ARG A 82 -4.78 -4.78 8.63
N ALA A 83 -4.73 -5.50 7.51
CA ALA A 83 -4.52 -4.96 6.14
C ALA A 83 -5.22 -3.61 5.88
N ILE A 84 -6.54 -3.51 6.04
CA ILE A 84 -7.27 -2.24 5.79
C ILE A 84 -6.72 -1.07 6.62
N THR A 85 -6.43 -1.30 7.90
CA THR A 85 -5.91 -0.26 8.80
C THR A 85 -4.43 0.02 8.53
N PHE A 86 -3.68 -1.00 8.14
CA PHE A 86 -2.29 -0.91 7.70
C PHE A 86 -2.17 -0.04 6.44
N THR A 87 -2.92 -0.35 5.39
CA THR A 87 -2.98 0.41 4.14
C THR A 87 -3.46 1.84 4.40
N ALA A 88 -4.53 2.00 5.19
CA ALA A 88 -5.04 3.32 5.55
C ALA A 88 -3.98 4.18 6.25
N ALA A 89 -3.20 3.60 7.17
CA ALA A 89 -2.15 4.31 7.88
C ALA A 89 -1.07 4.82 6.93
N LEU A 90 -0.59 3.95 6.05
CA LEU A 90 0.47 4.22 5.08
C LEU A 90 0.06 5.26 4.03
N TYR A 91 -1.09 5.10 3.38
CA TYR A 91 -1.61 6.10 2.46
C TYR A 91 -1.88 7.45 3.14
N SER A 92 -2.24 7.48 4.43
CA SER A 92 -2.50 8.74 5.14
C SER A 92 -1.25 9.55 5.45
N VAL A 93 -0.07 8.92 5.42
CA VAL A 93 1.22 9.62 5.49
C VAL A 93 1.85 9.81 4.10
N GLY A 94 1.09 9.53 3.04
CA GLY A 94 1.55 9.64 1.66
C GLY A 94 2.63 8.64 1.28
N LEU A 95 2.64 7.46 1.91
CA LEU A 95 3.57 6.38 1.59
C LEU A 95 2.77 5.13 1.21
N PRO A 96 2.33 4.97 -0.05
CA PRO A 96 1.60 3.78 -0.49
C PRO A 96 2.40 2.49 -0.16
N PRO A 97 1.79 1.44 0.42
CA PRO A 97 2.50 0.18 0.68
C PRO A 97 3.02 -0.51 -0.59
N GLU A 98 2.41 -0.26 -1.75
CA GLU A 98 2.72 -0.90 -3.03
C GLU A 98 4.13 -0.56 -3.53
N ILE A 99 4.69 0.58 -3.12
CA ILE A 99 6.05 0.99 -3.52
C ILE A 99 7.15 0.42 -2.64
N LEU A 100 6.81 -0.14 -1.48
CA LEU A 100 7.79 -0.70 -0.55
C LEU A 100 8.41 -1.97 -1.13
N GLY A 101 9.70 -2.21 -0.87
CA GLY A 101 10.42 -3.39 -1.36
C GLY A 101 10.80 -3.37 -2.85
N LEU A 102 10.34 -2.39 -3.64
CA LEU A 102 10.69 -2.29 -5.07
C LEU A 102 12.18 -2.13 -5.32
N ASN A 103 12.92 -1.50 -4.39
CA ASN A 103 14.37 -1.35 -4.47
C ASN A 103 15.16 -2.68 -4.39
N ALA A 104 14.51 -3.79 -4.02
CA ALA A 104 15.14 -5.11 -4.06
C ALA A 104 15.14 -5.75 -5.45
N LEU A 105 14.36 -5.22 -6.38
CA LEU A 105 14.18 -5.79 -7.71
C LEU A 105 15.14 -5.14 -8.70
N ASN A 106 15.88 -5.96 -9.44
CA ASN A 106 16.71 -5.49 -10.53
C ASN A 106 15.89 -5.33 -11.83
N LYS A 107 16.55 -4.90 -12.91
CA LYS A 107 15.87 -4.69 -14.21
C LYS A 107 15.27 -5.98 -14.78
N ASP A 108 15.96 -7.11 -14.64
CA ASP A 108 15.51 -8.41 -15.14
C ASP A 108 14.31 -8.94 -14.33
N ASP A 109 14.30 -8.68 -13.01
CA ASP A 109 13.18 -9.00 -12.13
C ASP A 109 11.94 -8.16 -12.51
N LEU A 110 12.13 -6.85 -12.75
CA LEU A 110 11.05 -5.96 -13.18
C LEU A 110 10.50 -6.33 -14.57
N GLN A 111 11.37 -6.71 -15.50
CA GLN A 111 10.96 -7.16 -16.82
C GLN A 111 10.11 -8.43 -16.73
N PHE A 112 10.56 -9.42 -15.97
CA PHE A 112 9.78 -10.63 -15.73
C PHE A 112 8.41 -10.32 -15.10
N ILE A 113 8.36 -9.44 -14.09
CA ILE A 113 7.10 -9.05 -13.45
C ILE A 113 6.14 -8.40 -14.46
N ARG A 114 6.63 -7.55 -15.37
CA ARG A 114 5.77 -6.93 -16.41
C ARG A 114 5.17 -7.94 -17.36
N GLU A 115 5.89 -9.02 -17.66
CA GLU A 115 5.41 -10.08 -18.53
C GLU A 115 4.32 -10.92 -17.85
N VAL A 116 4.44 -11.17 -16.54
CA VAL A 116 3.53 -12.08 -15.83
C VAL A 116 2.40 -11.38 -15.06
N TYR A 117 2.57 -10.11 -14.70
CA TYR A 117 1.59 -9.32 -13.96
C TYR A 117 1.06 -8.19 -14.85
N VAL A 118 -0.02 -8.50 -15.55
CA VAL A 118 -0.67 -7.63 -16.56
C VAL A 118 -0.90 -6.19 -16.10
N ASN A 119 -1.30 -5.97 -14.85
CA ASN A 119 -1.63 -4.64 -14.33
C ASN A 119 -0.52 -4.00 -13.49
N PHE A 120 0.68 -4.58 -13.45
CA PHE A 120 1.76 -4.14 -12.55
C PHE A 120 2.04 -2.63 -12.64
N GLU A 121 2.21 -2.11 -13.85
CA GLU A 121 2.50 -0.69 -14.03
C GLU A 121 1.31 0.22 -13.74
N GLU A 122 0.09 -0.23 -14.04
CA GLU A 122 -1.12 0.55 -13.75
C GLU A 122 -1.40 0.61 -12.25
N ASP A 123 -1.26 -0.51 -11.53
CA ASP A 123 -1.42 -0.58 -10.08
C ASP A 123 -0.37 0.28 -9.37
N LEU A 124 0.89 0.25 -9.84
CA LEU A 124 1.93 1.15 -9.35
C LEU A 124 1.64 2.62 -9.66
N ARG A 125 1.20 2.95 -10.88
CA ARG A 125 0.83 4.32 -11.26
C ARG A 125 -0.30 4.86 -10.39
N ASP A 126 -1.33 4.05 -10.16
CA ASP A 126 -2.47 4.39 -9.32
C ASP A 126 -2.07 4.63 -7.86
N SER A 127 -1.16 3.82 -7.32
CA SER A 127 -0.64 4.01 -5.95
C SER A 127 0.25 5.26 -5.86
N LEU A 128 1.18 5.45 -6.81
CA LEU A 128 2.13 6.58 -6.87
C LEU A 128 1.45 7.94 -6.99
N ARG A 129 0.24 8.01 -7.56
CA ARG A 129 -0.60 9.20 -7.52
C ARG A 129 -0.78 9.76 -6.10
N TYR A 130 -0.78 8.91 -5.08
CA TYR A 130 -0.98 9.28 -3.68
C TYR A 130 0.34 9.36 -2.88
N PHE A 131 1.48 9.14 -3.52
CA PHE A 131 2.79 9.28 -2.91
C PHE A 131 3.12 10.75 -2.62
N ASN A 132 3.59 11.00 -1.40
CA ASN A 132 4.04 12.31 -0.95
C ASN A 132 5.56 12.27 -0.66
N PRO A 133 6.41 12.76 -1.57
CA PRO A 133 7.86 12.76 -1.37
C PRO A 133 8.30 13.68 -0.22
N SER A 134 7.51 14.70 0.15
CA SER A 134 7.83 15.61 1.28
C SER A 134 7.47 15.05 2.65
N ALA A 135 6.84 13.87 2.74
CA ALA A 135 6.46 13.27 4.01
C ALA A 135 7.67 12.94 4.91
N GLY A 136 8.83 12.61 4.30
CA GLY A 136 10.07 12.31 5.03
C GLY A 136 10.03 10.97 5.79
N PHE A 137 9.14 10.06 5.42
CA PHE A 137 9.01 8.71 6.00
C PHE A 137 9.45 7.61 5.04
N ILE A 138 10.21 7.95 4.00
CA ILE A 138 10.73 6.99 3.04
C ILE A 138 11.81 6.14 3.73
N PRO A 139 11.67 4.80 3.78
CA PRO A 139 12.66 3.93 4.40
C PRO A 139 14.04 4.07 3.76
N LYS A 140 15.10 3.83 4.56
CA LYS A 140 16.47 3.87 4.05
C LYS A 140 16.65 2.88 2.87
N GLY A 141 17.25 3.34 1.78
CA GLY A 141 17.53 2.53 0.59
C GLY A 141 16.37 2.41 -0.40
N LEU A 142 15.17 2.90 -0.05
CA LEU A 142 14.07 3.10 -1.00
C LEU A 142 14.19 4.50 -1.58
N GLU A 143 15.08 4.71 -2.55
CA GLU A 143 15.22 6.03 -3.17
C GLU A 143 14.01 6.34 -4.08
N VAL A 144 13.74 7.63 -4.30
CA VAL A 144 12.69 8.11 -5.22
C VAL A 144 12.84 7.50 -6.63
N GLY A 145 14.02 6.96 -6.95
CA GLY A 145 14.32 6.30 -8.21
C GLY A 145 13.83 4.85 -8.37
N ALA A 146 13.35 4.20 -7.31
CA ALA A 146 12.91 2.79 -7.36
C ALA A 146 11.73 2.55 -8.32
N TRP A 147 10.99 3.61 -8.68
CA TRP A 147 9.86 3.58 -9.60
C TRP A 147 10.03 4.59 -10.75
N ASN A 148 11.27 4.96 -11.10
CA ASN A 148 11.57 5.88 -12.23
C ASN A 148 11.05 5.38 -13.59
N PHE A 149 10.67 4.11 -13.68
CA PHE A 149 10.10 3.52 -14.88
C PHE A 149 8.59 3.75 -15.01
N ILE A 150 7.94 4.36 -14.02
CA ILE A 150 6.53 4.74 -14.07
C ILE A 150 6.42 6.26 -14.15
N ASP A 151 5.75 6.74 -15.20
CA ASP A 151 5.32 8.14 -15.25
C ASP A 151 4.02 8.31 -14.44
N PHE A 152 4.00 9.27 -13.53
CA PHE A 152 2.86 9.57 -12.66
C PHE A 152 2.83 11.03 -12.25
N ALA A 153 1.63 11.52 -11.96
CA ALA A 153 1.42 12.83 -11.37
C ALA A 153 0.84 12.67 -9.95
N THR A 154 1.51 13.25 -8.97
CA THR A 154 0.99 13.32 -7.60
C THR A 154 -0.30 14.13 -7.55
N ASP A 155 -1.31 13.58 -6.90
CA ASP A 155 -2.57 14.27 -6.63
C ASP A 155 -2.33 15.41 -5.63
N LYS A 156 -2.48 16.65 -6.09
CA LYS A 156 -2.14 17.86 -5.34
C LYS A 156 -3.00 18.02 -4.08
N GLU A 157 -4.27 17.66 -4.15
CA GLU A 157 -5.18 17.74 -2.99
C GLU A 157 -4.82 16.69 -1.95
N HIS A 158 -4.58 15.45 -2.38
CA HIS A 158 -4.13 14.40 -1.47
C HIS A 158 -2.77 14.74 -0.84
N LYS A 159 -1.84 15.30 -1.62
CA LYS A 159 -0.55 15.76 -1.11
C LYS A 159 -0.72 16.83 -0.03
N ALA A 160 -1.54 17.85 -0.27
CA ALA A 160 -1.78 18.91 0.72
C ALA A 160 -2.35 18.36 2.04
N ILE A 161 -3.27 17.38 1.96
CA ILE A 161 -3.81 16.72 3.16
C ILE A 161 -2.73 15.91 3.88
N THR A 162 -1.93 15.14 3.14
CA THR A 162 -0.88 14.32 3.76
C THR A 162 0.25 15.17 4.34
N ASP A 163 0.60 16.31 3.73
CA ASP A 163 1.53 17.30 4.31
C ASP A 163 1.03 17.80 5.68
N TYR A 164 -0.27 18.10 5.80
CA TYR A 164 -0.88 18.49 7.07
C TYR A 164 -0.91 17.35 8.11
N ILE A 165 -1.23 16.12 7.69
CA ILE A 165 -1.16 14.95 8.57
C ILE A 165 0.27 14.76 9.08
N VAL A 166 1.27 14.88 8.20
CA VAL A 166 2.69 14.77 8.54
C VAL A 166 3.10 15.86 9.55
N SER A 167 2.66 17.11 9.38
CA SER A 167 2.98 18.19 10.32
C SER A 167 2.38 17.92 11.71
N LEU A 168 1.11 17.50 11.78
CA LEU A 168 0.47 17.11 13.04
C LEU A 168 1.22 15.96 13.73
N LEU A 169 1.62 14.94 12.97
CA LEU A 169 2.36 13.79 13.52
C LEU A 169 3.73 14.17 14.08
N LYS A 170 4.42 15.13 13.44
CA LYS A 170 5.71 15.68 13.88
C LYS A 170 5.57 16.55 15.13
N GLU A 171 4.49 17.33 15.21
CA GLU A 171 4.15 18.16 16.38
C GLU A 171 3.50 17.38 17.53
N ASN A 172 3.30 16.06 17.37
CA ASN A 172 2.57 15.21 18.30
C ASN A 172 1.14 15.69 18.61
N LYS A 173 0.54 16.46 17.71
CA LYS A 173 -0.86 16.86 17.77
C LYS A 173 -1.73 15.74 17.22
N SER A 174 -2.83 15.46 17.91
CA SER A 174 -3.80 14.42 17.53
C SER A 174 -5.16 14.97 17.15
N GLU A 175 -5.38 16.26 17.39
CA GLU A 175 -6.54 17.02 16.95
C GLU A 175 -6.68 16.83 15.43
N ASP A 176 -7.90 16.52 15.00
CA ASP A 176 -8.31 16.34 13.60
C ASP A 176 -7.65 15.22 12.78
N LEU A 177 -6.66 14.47 13.29
CA LEU A 177 -6.00 13.39 12.52
C LEU A 177 -7.01 12.41 11.92
N LYS A 178 -8.03 12.01 12.70
CA LYS A 178 -9.11 11.12 12.23
C LYS A 178 -9.90 11.72 11.07
N GLU A 179 -10.16 13.02 11.12
CA GLU A 179 -10.88 13.73 10.06
C GLU A 179 -10.04 13.82 8.79
N TYR A 180 -8.78 14.24 8.89
CA TYR A 180 -7.91 14.36 7.72
C TYR A 180 -7.57 13.00 7.10
N ILE A 181 -7.41 11.94 7.90
CA ILE A 181 -7.31 10.56 7.40
C ILE A 181 -8.56 10.19 6.58
N LEU A 182 -9.75 10.59 7.05
CA LEU A 182 -11.00 10.33 6.34
C LEU A 182 -11.11 11.16 5.06
N ARG A 183 -10.68 12.43 5.07
CA ARG A 183 -10.62 13.29 3.89
C ARG A 183 -9.68 12.70 2.82
N ALA A 184 -8.47 12.29 3.21
CA ALA A 184 -7.54 11.60 2.32
C ALA A 184 -8.13 10.31 1.74
N ALA A 185 -8.78 9.50 2.59
CA ALA A 185 -9.48 8.28 2.17
C ALA A 185 -10.62 8.54 1.17
N ASN A 186 -11.35 9.65 1.32
CA ASN A 186 -12.41 10.02 0.39
C ASN A 186 -11.86 10.44 -0.98
N LEU A 187 -10.73 11.16 -1.02
CA LEU A 187 -10.06 11.52 -2.28
C LEU A 187 -9.64 10.27 -3.07
N ARG A 188 -9.01 9.30 -2.40
CA ARG A 188 -8.63 8.02 -3.03
C ARG A 188 -9.78 7.03 -3.22
N LYS A 189 -10.96 7.33 -2.67
CA LYS A 189 -12.20 6.52 -2.76
C LYS A 189 -12.13 5.14 -2.06
N PHE A 190 -11.14 4.94 -1.21
CA PHE A 190 -11.01 3.77 -0.34
C PHE A 190 -10.33 4.14 0.98
N LEU A 191 -10.64 3.42 2.05
CA LEU A 191 -9.98 3.64 3.34
C LEU A 191 -8.56 3.06 3.33
N GLY A 192 -8.48 1.79 2.95
CA GLY A 192 -7.30 0.96 2.82
C GLY A 192 -7.73 -0.46 2.47
#